data_AF-A0A263DMQ8-F1
#
_entry.id   AF-A0A263DMQ8-F1
#
_cell.length_a   1.000
_cell.length_b   1.000
_cell.length_c   1.000
_cell.angle_alpha   90.00
_cell.angle_beta   90.00
_cell.angle_gamma   90.00
#
_symmetry.space_group_name_H-M   'P 1'
#
loop_
_entity.id
_entity.type
_entity.pdbx_description
1 polymer ?
#
loop_
_entity_poly.entity_id
_entity_poly.type
_entity_poly.pdbx_seq_one_letter_code
_entity_poly.pdbx_strand_id
1 'polypeptide(L)' 'MIESQQRGSVTFDEATGRYRWTVVLDGGKSSHGWSDTEADAWWFVKEAVNRPHRGTRYVTKTRRGDVG' A
#
# COMPACT_ATOMS: atom_id res chain seq x y z
N MET A 1 -6.93 -2.31 20.63
CA MET A 1 -5.96 -3.34 20.21
C MET A 1 -5.67 -3.09 18.74
N ILE A 2 -4.64 -2.31 18.41
CA ILE A 2 -4.14 -2.20 17.04
C ILE A 2 -2.90 -3.07 17.02
N GLU A 3 -3.09 -4.29 16.53
CA GLU A 3 -2.03 -5.26 16.35
C GLU A 3 -1.03 -4.65 15.37
N SER A 4 -0.01 -4.02 15.94
CA SER A 4 1.21 -3.67 15.23
C SER A 4 1.84 -4.99 14.79
N GLN A 5 1.40 -5.50 13.64
CA GLN A 5 2.16 -6.38 12.76
C GLN A 5 3.24 -5.47 12.15
N GLN A 6 4.31 -5.31 12.93
CA GLN A 6 5.18 -4.13 13.15
C GLN A 6 5.91 -3.49 11.96
N ARG A 7 5.57 -3.79 10.71
CA ARG A 7 6.19 -3.11 9.56
C ARG A 7 5.21 -2.67 8.47
N GLY A 8 3.93 -3.03 8.49
CA GLY A 8 2.99 -2.47 7.51
C GLY A 8 1.52 -2.56 7.90
N SER A 9 0.72 -1.68 7.31
CA SER A 9 -0.72 -1.53 7.51
C SER A 9 -1.45 -1.50 6.18
N VAL A 10 -2.68 -2.01 6.19
CA VAL A 10 -3.65 -1.89 5.10
C VAL A 10 -4.89 -1.23 5.66
N THR A 11 -5.42 -0.23 4.97
CA THR A 11 -6.60 0.53 5.38
C THR A 11 -7.50 0.74 4.17
N PHE A 12 -8.79 0.40 4.30
CA PHE A 12 -9.77 0.68 3.26
C PHE A 12 -10.15 2.16 3.27
N ASP A 13 -10.16 2.79 2.10
CA ASP A 13 -10.56 4.18 1.90
C ASP A 13 -11.92 4.22 1.20
N GLU A 14 -12.95 4.64 1.93
CA GLU A 14 -14.32 4.68 1.44
C GLU A 14 -14.54 5.74 0.35
N ALA A 15 -13.71 6.79 0.31
CA ALA A 15 -13.82 7.86 -0.68
C ALA A 15 -13.38 7.39 -2.08
N THR A 16 -12.37 6.52 -2.14
CA THR A 16 -11.84 5.97 -3.40
C THR A 16 -12.26 4.54 -3.67
N GLY A 17 -12.83 3.85 -2.66
CA GLY A 17 -13.17 2.43 -2.73
C GLY A 17 -11.95 1.52 -2.81
N ARG A 18 -10.77 1.97 -2.37
CA ARG A 18 -9.49 1.26 -2.54
C ARG A 18 -8.82 0.99 -1.20
N TYR A 19 -7.96 -0.03 -1.18
CA TYR A 19 -7.13 -0.37 -0.03
C TYR A 19 -5.80 0.37 -0.12
N ARG A 20 -5.56 1.27 0.83
CA ARG A 20 -4.26 1.91 1.04
C ARG A 20 -3.36 0.97 1.82
N TRP A 21 -2.19 0.64 1.27
CA TRP A 21 -1.16 -0.04 2.04
C TRP A 21 -0.01 0.90 2.38
N THR A 22 0.56 0.74 3.57
CA THR A 22 1.70 1.51 4.08
C THR A 22 2.67 0.55 4.75
N VAL A 23 3.96 0.74 4.55
CA VAL A 23 5.02 -0.07 5.16
C VAL A 23 6.11 0.85 5.68
N VAL A 24 6.58 0.60 6.89
CA VAL A 24 7.72 1.28 7.51
C VAL A 24 8.91 0.32 7.41
N LEU A 25 9.90 0.73 6.61
CA LEU A 25 11.17 0.04 6.43
C LEU A 25 12.17 0.51 7.50
N ASP A 26 13.20 -0.31 7.66
CA ASP A 26 14.32 0.01 8.55
C ASP A 26 15.04 1.31 8.11
N GLY A 27 15.48 2.13 9.07
CA GLY A 27 16.12 3.42 8.79
C GLY A 27 15.15 4.59 8.52
N GLY A 28 13.89 4.48 8.96
CA GLY A 28 12.91 5.59 8.91
C GLY A 28 12.33 5.86 7.52
N LYS A 29 12.58 4.98 6.54
CA LYS A 29 11.97 5.08 5.20
C LYS A 29 10.63 4.36 5.22
N SER A 30 9.59 5.01 4.70
CA SER A 30 8.28 4.38 4.50
C SER A 30 7.95 4.24 3.02
N SER A 31 7.24 3.18 2.65
CA SER A 31 6.64 3.02 1.32
C SER A 31 5.13 2.90 1.45
N HIS A 32 4.37 3.31 0.45
CA HIS A 32 2.92 3.22 0.47
C HIS A 32 2.35 3.19 -0.94
N GLY A 33 1.12 2.68 -1.07
CA GLY A 33 0.42 2.58 -2.34
C GLY A 33 -1.07 2.29 -2.17
N TRP A 34 -1.72 2.10 -3.31
CA TRP A 34 -3.15 1.81 -3.41
C TRP A 34 -3.34 0.50 -4.18
N SER A 35 -4.28 -0.30 -3.72
CA SER A 35 -4.69 -1.56 -4.32
C SER A 35 -6.21 -1.64 -4.39
N ASP A 36 -6.71 -2.35 -5.40
CA ASP A 36 -8.16 -2.55 -5.57
C ASP A 36 -8.70 -3.61 -4.59
N THR A 37 -7.83 -4.52 -4.12
CA THR A 37 -8.20 -5.59 -3.19
C THR A 37 -7.30 -5.63 -1.97
N GLU A 38 -7.84 -6.11 -0.85
CA GLU A 38 -7.11 -6.26 0.41
C GLU A 38 -5.94 -7.26 0.29
N ALA A 39 -6.15 -8.36 -0.44
CA ALA A 39 -5.13 -9.38 -0.64
C ALA A 39 -3.91 -8.84 -1.41
N ASP A 40 -4.15 -8.02 -2.42
CA ASP A 40 -3.11 -7.36 -3.21
C ASP A 40 -2.35 -6.31 -2.38
N ALA A 41 -3.07 -5.55 -1.55
CA ALA A 41 -2.46 -4.63 -0.58
C ALA A 41 -1.51 -5.35 0.39
N TRP A 42 -1.93 -6.48 0.96
CA TRP A 42 -1.07 -7.28 1.84
C TRP A 42 0.10 -7.94 1.11
N TRP A 43 -0.09 -8.33 -0.16
CA TRP A 43 1.01 -8.83 -0.99
C TRP A 43 2.09 -7.77 -1.19
N PHE A 44 1.71 -6.51 -1.45
CA PHE A 44 2.66 -5.40 -1.56
C PHE A 44 3.39 -5.09 -0.26
N VAL A 45 2.69 -5.11 0.88
CA VAL A 45 3.33 -4.97 2.20
C VAL A 45 4.40 -6.05 2.38
N LYS A 46 4.07 -7.31 2.07
CA LYS A 46 4.99 -8.43 2.20
C LYS A 46 6.21 -8.31 1.27
N GLU A 47 6.01 -7.92 0.01
CA GLU A 47 7.10 -7.71 -0.95
C GLU A 47 8.03 -6.57 -0.50
N ALA A 48 7.47 -5.46 -0.03
CA ALA A 48 8.25 -4.31 0.42
C ALA A 48 9.07 -4.61 1.67
N VAL A 49 8.53 -5.40 2.61
CA VAL A 49 9.26 -5.85 3.82
C VAL A 49 10.37 -6.83 3.45
N ASN A 50 10.12 -7.79 2.57
CA ASN A 50 11.07 -8.87 2.25
C ASN A 50 12.11 -8.47 1.19
N ARG A 51 11.89 -7.40 0.44
CA ARG A 51 12.78 -7.02 -0.68
C ARG A 51 12.97 -5.50 -0.79
N PRO A 52 13.70 -4.88 0.14
CA PRO A 52 13.85 -3.40 0.21
C PRO A 52 14.52 -2.77 -1.03
N HIS A 53 15.16 -3.55 -1.90
CA HIS A 53 15.85 -3.05 -3.12
C HIS A 53 15.06 -3.25 -4.42
N ARG A 54 13.88 -3.88 -4.41
CA ARG A 54 13.07 -3.99 -5.62
C ARG A 54 12.07 -2.84 -5.63
N GLY A 55 12.37 -1.80 -6.41
CA GLY A 55 11.49 -0.66 -6.59
C GLY A 55 10.13 -1.12 -7.14
N THR A 56 9.16 -1.33 -6.26
CA THR A 56 7.79 -1.67 -6.65
C THR A 56 7.09 -0.38 -7.06
N ARG A 57 7.44 0.11 -8.25
CA ARG A 57 6.64 1.09 -8.98
C ARG A 57 5.58 0.32 -9.76
N TYR A 58 4.44 0.06 -9.13
CA TYR A 58 3.20 -0.24 -9.85
C TYR A 58 2.25 0.93 -9.68
N VAL A 59 2.49 1.95 -10.51
CA VAL A 59 1.50 2.99 -10.78
C VAL A 59 0.49 2.38 -11.74
N THR A 60 -0.54 1.69 -11.24
CA THR A 60 -1.78 1.57 -12.00
C THR A 60 -2.48 2.93 -11.91
N LYS A 61 -2.09 3.79 -12.84
CA LYS A 61 -2.76 5.04 -13.13
C LYS A 61 -4.09 4.67 -13.78
N THR A 62 -5.17 4.56 -13.01
CA THR A 62 -6.51 4.49 -13.62
C THR A 62 -7.47 5.50 -13.02
N ARG A 63 -7.70 6.47 -13.93
CA ARG A 63 -8.80 7.41 -14.15
C ARG A 63 -9.15 8.35 -12.99
N ARG A 64 -8.53 9.53 -13.08
CA ARG A 64 -9.20 10.81 -12.80
C ARG A 64 -10.48 10.82 -13.64
N GLY A 65 -11.60 10.50 -13.00
CA GLY A 65 -12.93 10.78 -13.54
C GLY A 65 -13.11 12.29 -13.49
N ASP A 66 -12.76 12.94 -14.59
CA ASP A 66 -13.12 14.32 -14.86
C ASP A 66 -14.61 14.31 -15.23
N VAL A 67 -15.43 14.80 -14.31
CA VAL A 67 -16.82 15.17 -14.57
C VAL A 67 -16.78 16.66 -14.89
N GLY A 68 -17.07 17.01 -16.15
CA GLY A 68 -17.13 18.37 -16.67
C GLY A 68 -17.50 18.37 -18.14
#